data_AF-A0AAN6RVJ9-F1
#
_entry.id   AF-A0AAN6RVJ9-F1
#
_cell.length_a   1.000
_cell.length_b   1.000
_cell.length_c   1.000
_cell.angle_alpha   90.00
_cell.angle_beta   90.00
_cell.angle_gamma   90.00
#
_symmetry.space_group_name_H-M   'P 1'
#
loop_
_entity.id
_entity.type
_entity.pdbx_description
1 polymer ?
#
loop_
_entity_poly.entity_id
_entity_poly.type
_entity_poly.pdbx_seq_one_letter_code
_entity_poly.pdbx_strand_id
1 'polypeptide(L)'
;MSSPEAASACRANGADEMATANVIHGTTQPQAQQAHTAQPTDEGLTRTPSLASFSLTEYSAKPMPSTEDRKSQMKKIVPDEFLLPNGNPDYLRLIITSYPRVREVCNEIPLVHAVNLSNRLECKVLLKREDEQPVFSFKLRGAYNKMAHLDPAESWKGVVACSAGNHAQGVAYSARKLKIPATIVMPKGTPSIKHLNVSRLGGHVVLHGADFDEAKEECARREKQDGLINIPPFDDPYVIAGQGTIGMEILSQTNLQKLEAIFCCVGGGGLIAGVGVYVKRIAPHVKIIGVETYDADAMTQSLAKGERVLLKDVGLFADGAAVKTVGEETFRICQEVVDDMVRVTTDEACAAIKDMFEDTRSVIEPAGALAIAGLKKWVAANPSRDPTRAVVAITSGANMNFDRLGFVAARATYGEGREALLAAKIPERPGAFAELINAVMPHSITEFSYRYASEDEANVLVAMSLTGPGSQRAQELQNIITRIKEAGTMDVTDLSGDELAKSHLRYMVGGRSNVLNERLYMFRFPERPGALERFLRTLRPKYNISLFQYRNYGGDIGQVLTGILCPDDEVSELQRFLKEIGYPWEDCTESAVFKTFLRV
;
A
#
# COMPACT_ATOMS: atom_id res chain seq x y z
N MET A 1 12.57 -16.66 -68.76
CA MET A 1 11.46 -16.12 -69.57
C MET A 1 11.10 -14.76 -69.01
N SER A 2 11.49 -13.72 -69.75
CA SER A 2 10.87 -12.40 -69.88
C SER A 2 10.30 -11.69 -68.63
N SER A 3 11.08 -10.71 -68.15
CA SER A 3 10.69 -9.38 -67.63
C SER A 3 9.84 -8.57 -68.66
N PRO A 4 9.56 -7.25 -68.52
CA PRO A 4 9.76 -6.28 -67.41
C PRO A 4 8.65 -5.16 -67.26
N GLU A 5 8.95 -4.14 -66.41
CA GLU A 5 8.68 -2.68 -66.61
C GLU A 5 7.23 -2.12 -66.52
N ALA A 6 6.94 -0.86 -66.15
CA ALA A 6 7.62 0.24 -65.46
C ALA A 6 6.65 1.46 -65.31
N ALA A 7 6.90 2.27 -64.27
CA ALA A 7 6.95 3.74 -64.24
C ALA A 7 5.73 4.69 -64.43
N SER A 8 5.88 5.82 -63.71
CA SER A 8 5.38 7.20 -63.89
C SER A 8 4.06 7.56 -63.17
N ALA A 9 4.00 8.37 -62.10
CA ALA A 9 4.50 9.73 -61.81
C ALA A 9 3.76 10.87 -62.53
N CYS A 10 3.03 11.69 -61.76
CA CYS A 10 2.90 13.17 -61.80
C CYS A 10 1.73 13.60 -60.88
N ARG A 11 1.96 14.24 -59.71
CA ARG A 11 2.17 15.68 -59.46
C ARG A 11 0.93 16.58 -59.65
N ALA A 12 0.48 17.10 -58.50
CA ALA A 12 0.48 18.53 -58.14
C ALA A 12 -0.83 19.35 -58.17
N ASN A 13 -1.09 19.94 -56.98
CA ASN A 13 -1.41 21.35 -56.70
C ASN A 13 -2.86 21.82 -56.47
N GLY A 14 -2.95 22.72 -55.46
CA GLY A 14 -4.03 23.66 -55.14
C GLY A 14 -4.86 23.20 -53.93
N ALA A 15 -4.61 23.55 -52.67
CA ALA A 15 -4.34 24.84 -52.03
C ALA A 15 -5.50 25.86 -52.15
N ASP A 16 -5.77 26.48 -51.01
CA ASP A 16 -6.63 27.62 -50.70
C ASP A 16 -8.13 27.35 -50.47
N GLU A 17 -8.79 27.98 -49.51
CA GLU A 17 -8.45 28.66 -48.25
C GLU A 17 -9.81 29.20 -47.79
N MET A 18 -10.03 29.27 -46.46
CA MET A 18 -10.92 30.25 -45.81
C MET A 18 -12.43 30.22 -46.16
N ALA A 19 -13.36 30.61 -45.30
CA ALA A 19 -13.44 30.88 -43.88
C ALA A 19 -14.93 31.16 -43.62
N THR A 20 -15.22 31.44 -42.35
CA THR A 20 -16.38 32.21 -41.85
C THR A 20 -17.70 31.48 -41.60
N ALA A 21 -17.78 31.13 -40.31
CA ALA A 21 -18.89 31.09 -39.38
C ALA A 21 -20.08 32.05 -39.57
N ASN A 22 -21.07 31.78 -38.70
CA ASN A 22 -22.16 32.61 -38.19
C ASN A 22 -23.49 32.53 -38.97
N VAL A 23 -24.68 32.49 -38.37
CA VAL A 23 -25.18 32.38 -36.97
C VAL A 23 -26.72 32.27 -37.11
N ILE A 24 -27.34 31.41 -36.30
CA ILE A 24 -28.67 31.54 -35.61
C ILE A 24 -29.93 31.98 -36.40
N HIS A 25 -30.94 31.10 -36.45
CA HIS A 25 -32.26 31.24 -35.78
C HIS A 25 -33.07 29.96 -36.04
N GLY A 26 -33.63 29.31 -35.00
CA GLY A 26 -35.04 29.47 -34.61
C GLY A 26 -35.97 28.90 -35.70
N THR A 27 -36.85 27.93 -35.50
CA THR A 27 -37.88 27.88 -34.46
C THR A 27 -38.69 26.58 -34.64
N THR A 28 -39.13 25.98 -33.52
CA THR A 28 -40.39 25.25 -33.30
C THR A 28 -40.80 24.02 -34.13
N GLN A 29 -40.96 22.90 -33.39
CA GLN A 29 -41.83 21.75 -33.69
C GLN A 29 -43.30 22.18 -33.91
N PRO A 30 -44.20 21.28 -34.38
CA PRO A 30 -44.87 20.40 -33.43
C PRO A 30 -45.05 18.95 -33.88
N GLN A 31 -45.24 18.12 -32.86
CA GLN A 31 -45.52 16.69 -32.83
C GLN A 31 -46.80 16.30 -33.58
N ALA A 32 -46.82 15.08 -34.11
CA ALA A 32 -48.03 14.26 -34.19
C ALA A 32 -47.67 12.78 -33.97
N GLN A 33 -48.16 12.24 -32.85
CA GLN A 33 -48.23 10.81 -32.57
C GLN A 33 -49.30 10.18 -33.47
N GLN A 34 -49.06 8.96 -33.97
CA GLN A 34 -50.03 7.88 -33.85
C GLN A 34 -49.41 6.51 -34.18
N ALA A 35 -49.79 5.54 -33.36
CA ALA A 35 -49.38 4.15 -33.33
C ALA A 35 -50.02 3.33 -34.46
N HIS A 36 -49.43 2.17 -34.80
CA HIS A 36 -50.15 0.87 -34.87
C HIS A 36 -49.24 -0.32 -35.27
N THR A 37 -49.13 -1.29 -34.34
CA THR A 37 -49.26 -2.77 -34.47
C THR A 37 -48.52 -3.61 -35.53
N ALA A 38 -47.67 -4.53 -35.01
CA ALA A 38 -47.58 -6.00 -35.23
C ALA A 38 -46.89 -6.64 -36.49
N GLN A 39 -45.66 -7.19 -36.25
CA GLN A 39 -45.06 -8.54 -36.54
C GLN A 39 -45.39 -9.38 -37.81
N PRO A 40 -44.62 -10.44 -38.23
CA PRO A 40 -43.26 -10.94 -37.85
C PRO A 40 -42.35 -11.43 -39.05
N THR A 41 -41.23 -12.11 -38.72
CA THR A 41 -40.22 -12.86 -39.57
C THR A 41 -39.17 -11.96 -40.25
N ASP A 42 -37.84 -12.18 -40.20
CA ASP A 42 -37.07 -13.41 -40.32
C ASP A 42 -35.60 -13.22 -39.83
N GLU A 43 -34.95 -14.35 -39.59
CA GLU A 43 -33.56 -14.71 -39.29
C GLU A 43 -32.39 -13.67 -39.26
N GLY A 44 -31.58 -13.78 -38.20
CA GLY A 44 -30.16 -14.11 -38.39
C GLY A 44 -29.12 -12.99 -38.55
N LEU A 45 -28.96 -12.09 -37.58
CA LEU A 45 -27.69 -11.37 -37.36
C LEU A 45 -27.44 -11.18 -35.85
N THR A 46 -26.27 -11.64 -35.39
CA THR A 46 -25.70 -11.46 -34.06
C THR A 46 -25.76 -9.99 -33.64
N ARG A 47 -26.60 -9.67 -32.63
CA ARG A 47 -26.68 -8.34 -32.01
C ARG A 47 -26.11 -8.37 -30.59
N THR A 48 -25.23 -7.41 -30.33
CA THR A 48 -24.75 -7.04 -28.99
C THR A 48 -25.93 -6.87 -28.02
N PRO A 49 -25.87 -7.41 -26.77
CA PRO A 49 -26.98 -7.27 -25.84
C PRO A 49 -27.25 -5.80 -25.52
N SER A 50 -28.52 -5.40 -25.61
CA SER A 50 -28.97 -4.03 -25.29
C SER A 50 -28.92 -3.79 -23.77
N LEU A 51 -28.45 -2.61 -23.38
CA LEU A 51 -28.59 -1.99 -22.06
C LEU A 51 -30.08 -1.79 -21.71
N ALA A 52 -30.76 -2.85 -21.28
CA ALA A 52 -32.10 -2.78 -20.73
C ALA A 52 -32.39 -4.00 -19.83
N SER A 53 -31.57 -4.18 -18.80
CA SER A 53 -32.00 -4.80 -17.55
C SER A 53 -31.26 -4.13 -16.41
N PHE A 54 -31.55 -2.84 -16.24
CA PHE A 54 -31.36 -2.21 -14.93
C PHE A 54 -32.30 -2.94 -13.97
N SER A 55 -31.79 -3.94 -13.25
CA SER A 55 -32.26 -4.18 -11.90
C SER A 55 -31.83 -2.94 -11.10
N LEU A 56 -32.66 -1.90 -11.18
CA LEU A 56 -32.74 -0.88 -10.16
C LEU A 56 -33.15 -1.60 -8.88
N THR A 57 -32.19 -2.18 -8.17
CA THR A 57 -32.32 -2.25 -6.71
C THR A 57 -32.36 -0.79 -6.29
N GLU A 58 -33.56 -0.32 -5.96
CA GLU A 58 -33.81 0.98 -5.36
C GLU A 58 -32.83 1.18 -4.20
N TYR A 59 -31.78 1.96 -4.45
CA TYR A 59 -30.97 2.53 -3.39
C TYR A 59 -31.78 3.66 -2.79
N SER A 60 -32.67 3.28 -1.88
CA SER A 60 -33.21 4.23 -0.92
C SER A 60 -32.05 4.67 -0.03
N ALA A 61 -31.61 5.91 -0.20
CA ALA A 61 -31.12 6.69 0.93
C ALA A 61 -32.28 6.71 1.93
N LYS A 62 -32.34 5.68 2.79
CA LYS A 62 -33.37 5.64 3.82
C LYS A 62 -33.16 6.88 4.68
N PRO A 63 -34.17 7.76 4.83
CA PRO A 63 -34.09 8.80 5.84
C PRO A 63 -33.76 8.13 7.18
N MET A 64 -32.95 8.81 8.00
CA MET A 64 -32.57 8.29 9.31
C MET A 64 -33.80 7.74 10.03
N PRO A 65 -33.78 6.49 10.51
CA PRO A 65 -34.93 5.89 11.19
C PRO A 65 -35.40 6.82 12.30
N SER A 66 -36.71 6.87 12.54
CA SER A 66 -37.25 7.60 13.67
C SER A 66 -36.61 7.09 14.98
N THR A 67 -36.56 7.92 16.02
CA THR A 67 -35.97 7.54 17.32
C THR A 67 -36.58 6.24 17.88
N GLU A 68 -37.88 6.02 17.68
CA GLU A 68 -38.58 4.81 18.08
C GLU A 68 -38.19 3.58 17.22
N ASP A 69 -38.06 3.74 15.89
CA ASP A 69 -37.62 2.66 15.01
C ASP A 69 -36.18 2.23 15.31
N ARG A 70 -35.29 3.20 15.56
CA ARG A 70 -33.90 2.93 15.92
C ARG A 70 -33.80 2.23 17.27
N LYS A 71 -34.56 2.69 18.26
CA LYS A 71 -34.63 2.05 19.57
C LYS A 71 -35.12 0.61 19.44
N SER A 72 -36.22 0.38 18.72
CA SER A 72 -36.76 -0.97 18.47
C SER A 72 -35.75 -1.91 17.79
N GLN A 73 -34.96 -1.43 16.83
CA GLN A 73 -33.90 -2.20 16.19
C GLN A 73 -32.74 -2.48 17.16
N MET A 74 -32.28 -1.48 17.91
CA MET A 74 -31.12 -1.61 18.81
C MET A 74 -31.41 -2.45 20.04
N LYS A 75 -32.65 -2.47 20.53
CA LYS A 75 -33.11 -3.36 21.63
C LYS A 75 -32.91 -4.85 21.35
N LYS A 76 -32.86 -5.24 20.08
CA LYS A 76 -32.59 -6.63 19.68
C LYS A 76 -31.12 -7.01 19.85
N ILE A 77 -30.24 -6.01 19.96
CA ILE A 77 -28.79 -6.18 19.98
C ILE A 77 -28.24 -5.86 21.37
N VAL A 78 -28.67 -4.74 21.96
CA VAL A 78 -28.18 -4.22 23.24
C VAL A 78 -29.35 -4.10 24.22
N PRO A 79 -29.20 -4.55 25.48
CA PRO A 79 -30.26 -4.44 26.49
C PRO A 79 -30.73 -2.99 26.70
N ASP A 80 -32.02 -2.81 27.02
CA ASP A 80 -32.66 -1.51 27.25
C ASP A 80 -31.88 -0.61 28.20
N GLU A 81 -31.27 -1.18 29.24
CA GLU A 81 -30.50 -0.45 30.23
C GLU A 81 -29.22 0.20 29.70
N PHE A 82 -28.69 -0.27 28.56
CA PHE A 82 -27.52 0.27 27.88
C PHE A 82 -27.91 1.15 26.67
N LEU A 83 -29.18 1.52 26.55
CA LEU A 83 -29.65 2.48 25.54
C LEU A 83 -29.84 3.86 26.16
N LEU A 84 -29.33 4.87 25.48
CA LEU A 84 -29.58 6.27 25.81
C LEU A 84 -31.02 6.68 25.41
N PRO A 85 -31.56 7.80 25.94
CA PRO A 85 -32.90 8.26 25.60
C PRO A 85 -33.14 8.49 24.09
N ASN A 86 -32.08 8.78 23.33
CA ASN A 86 -32.11 8.94 21.87
C ASN A 86 -32.07 7.60 21.10
N GLY A 87 -32.11 6.46 21.79
CA GLY A 87 -32.10 5.12 21.19
C GLY A 87 -30.71 4.61 20.78
N ASN A 88 -29.65 5.42 20.94
CA ASN A 88 -28.28 4.99 20.64
C ASN A 88 -27.68 4.19 21.81
N PRO A 89 -26.71 3.29 21.56
CA PRO A 89 -25.99 2.60 22.62
C PRO A 89 -25.19 3.55 23.52
N ASP A 90 -25.24 3.33 24.83
CA ASP A 90 -24.33 3.96 25.81
C ASP A 90 -22.96 3.27 25.72
N TYR A 91 -22.14 3.73 24.76
CA TYR A 91 -20.82 3.18 24.53
C TYR A 91 -19.88 3.30 25.73
N LEU A 92 -20.02 4.33 26.58
CA LEU A 92 -19.16 4.44 27.75
C LEU A 92 -19.40 3.26 28.70
N ARG A 93 -20.68 2.99 29.02
CA ARG A 93 -21.05 1.85 29.86
C ARG A 93 -20.69 0.53 29.19
N LEU A 94 -20.96 0.38 27.89
CA LEU A 94 -20.61 -0.83 27.15
C LEU A 94 -19.10 -1.08 27.15
N ILE A 95 -18.25 -0.07 26.93
CA ILE A 95 -16.79 -0.24 26.89
C ILE A 95 -16.26 -0.67 28.27
N ILE A 96 -16.72 0.00 29.34
CA ILE A 96 -16.29 -0.32 30.71
C ILE A 96 -16.69 -1.75 31.08
N THR A 97 -17.92 -2.19 30.76
CA THR A 97 -18.37 -3.56 31.04
C THR A 97 -17.78 -4.60 30.09
N SER A 98 -17.33 -4.20 28.90
CA SER A 98 -16.62 -5.06 27.94
C SER A 98 -15.18 -5.33 28.36
N TYR A 99 -14.53 -4.40 29.07
CA TYR A 99 -13.14 -4.56 29.47
C TYR A 99 -12.83 -5.87 30.19
N PRO A 100 -13.50 -6.26 31.30
CA PRO A 100 -13.18 -7.51 32.00
C PRO A 100 -13.31 -8.75 31.09
N ARG A 101 -14.28 -8.76 30.16
CA ARG A 101 -14.44 -9.84 29.19
C ARG A 101 -13.27 -9.88 28.21
N VAL A 102 -12.90 -8.74 27.63
CA VAL A 102 -11.76 -8.65 26.71
C VAL A 102 -10.46 -9.14 27.39
N ARG A 103 -10.27 -8.88 28.69
CA ARG A 103 -9.11 -9.36 29.46
C ARG A 103 -9.05 -10.90 29.59
N GLU A 104 -10.11 -11.65 29.30
CA GLU A 104 -10.09 -13.12 29.30
C GLU A 104 -9.29 -13.74 28.13
N VAL A 105 -9.07 -12.95 27.07
CA VAL A 105 -8.38 -13.37 25.84
C VAL A 105 -7.27 -12.44 25.40
N CYS A 106 -7.34 -11.15 25.73
CA CYS A 106 -6.30 -10.17 25.41
C CYS A 106 -5.42 -9.89 26.60
N ASN A 107 -4.14 -9.60 26.37
CA ASN A 107 -3.23 -9.08 27.38
C ASN A 107 -3.29 -7.55 27.39
N GLU A 108 -3.00 -6.93 28.55
CA GLU A 108 -2.88 -5.48 28.64
C GLU A 108 -1.45 -5.19 28.23
N ILE A 109 -1.31 -4.69 27.02
CA ILE A 109 0.00 -4.47 26.42
C ILE A 109 0.45 -3.06 26.79
N PRO A 110 1.64 -2.90 27.40
CA PRO A 110 2.15 -1.59 27.75
C PRO A 110 2.24 -0.66 26.53
N LEU A 111 2.07 0.63 26.78
CA LEU A 111 2.29 1.64 25.76
C LEU A 111 3.80 1.90 25.61
N VAL A 112 4.35 1.57 24.45
CA VAL A 112 5.80 1.55 24.22
C VAL A 112 6.28 2.91 23.71
N HIS A 113 7.37 3.42 24.26
CA HIS A 113 8.02 4.64 23.77
C HIS A 113 8.90 4.34 22.55
N ALA A 114 8.59 4.96 21.41
CA ALA A 114 9.35 4.81 20.17
C ALA A 114 10.52 5.80 20.14
N VAL A 115 11.69 5.38 20.61
CA VAL A 115 12.83 6.27 20.87
C VAL A 115 13.30 6.99 19.61
N ASN A 116 13.51 6.27 18.50
CA ASN A 116 14.00 6.82 17.25
C ASN A 116 12.96 7.74 16.61
N LEU A 117 11.70 7.33 16.55
CA LEU A 117 10.61 8.17 16.07
C LEU A 117 10.46 9.43 16.91
N SER A 118 10.49 9.33 18.24
CA SER A 118 10.39 10.48 19.14
C SER A 118 11.51 11.48 18.92
N ASN A 119 12.75 11.01 18.83
CA ASN A 119 13.91 11.85 18.58
C ASN A 119 13.83 12.53 17.21
N ARG A 120 13.40 11.79 16.18
CA ARG A 120 13.31 12.31 14.80
C ARG A 120 12.18 13.32 14.61
N LEU A 121 11.08 13.18 15.35
CA LEU A 121 9.89 14.04 15.24
C LEU A 121 9.82 15.11 16.33
N GLU A 122 10.83 15.18 17.21
CA GLU A 122 10.92 16.14 18.33
C GLU A 122 9.65 16.19 19.20
N CYS A 123 9.04 15.02 19.42
CA CYS A 123 7.89 14.85 20.30
C CYS A 123 7.85 13.43 20.88
N LYS A 124 7.03 13.20 21.91
CA LYS A 124 6.92 11.88 22.53
C LYS A 124 5.98 10.98 21.72
N VAL A 125 6.54 10.09 20.91
CA VAL A 125 5.79 9.08 20.16
C VAL A 125 5.62 7.81 20.99
N LEU A 126 4.37 7.37 21.10
CA LEU A 126 3.95 6.22 21.87
C LEU A 126 3.23 5.21 20.97
N LEU A 127 3.52 3.92 21.13
CA LEU A 127 2.98 2.85 20.31
C LEU A 127 2.07 1.97 21.14
N LYS A 128 0.80 1.87 20.74
CA LYS A 128 -0.13 0.91 21.33
C LYS A 128 -0.09 -0.40 20.53
N ARG A 129 0.64 -1.36 21.09
CA ARG A 129 1.12 -2.60 20.47
C ARG A 129 0.06 -3.71 20.31
N GLU A 130 -1.06 -3.43 19.65
CA GLU A 130 -2.11 -4.43 19.43
C GLU A 130 -1.68 -5.62 18.54
N ASP A 131 -0.56 -5.48 17.84
CA ASP A 131 0.13 -6.55 17.14
C ASP A 131 0.70 -7.66 18.06
N GLU A 132 0.83 -7.42 19.36
CA GLU A 132 1.30 -8.43 20.33
C GLU A 132 0.17 -9.26 20.96
N GLN A 133 -1.09 -9.05 20.54
CA GLN A 133 -2.21 -9.88 20.99
C GLN A 133 -2.07 -11.33 20.46
N PRO A 134 -2.74 -12.34 21.06
CA PRO A 134 -2.57 -13.75 20.67
C PRO A 134 -2.86 -14.10 19.20
N VAL A 135 -3.63 -13.27 18.50
CA VAL A 135 -3.94 -13.40 17.06
C VAL A 135 -3.26 -12.31 16.21
N PHE A 136 -2.23 -11.68 16.79
CA PHE A 136 -1.41 -10.62 16.18
C PHE A 136 -2.20 -9.42 15.66
N SER A 137 -3.35 -9.11 16.27
CA SER A 137 -4.15 -7.92 15.94
C SER A 137 -5.22 -7.60 16.98
N PHE A 138 -5.72 -6.37 16.94
CA PHE A 138 -6.80 -5.90 17.82
C PHE A 138 -8.16 -6.59 17.62
N LYS A 139 -8.37 -7.28 16.49
CA LYS A 139 -9.69 -7.82 16.10
C LYS A 139 -10.26 -8.81 17.10
N LEU A 140 -9.40 -9.46 17.89
CA LEU A 140 -9.79 -10.35 18.98
C LEU A 140 -10.71 -9.66 20.00
N ARG A 141 -10.48 -8.39 20.31
CA ARG A 141 -11.22 -7.67 21.36
C ARG A 141 -12.71 -7.61 21.04
N GLY A 142 -13.08 -7.03 19.90
CA GLY A 142 -14.48 -6.93 19.49
C GLY A 142 -15.12 -8.26 19.10
N ALA A 143 -14.37 -9.17 18.46
CA ALA A 143 -14.90 -10.50 18.14
C ALA A 143 -15.26 -11.26 19.42
N TYR A 144 -14.35 -11.32 20.39
CA TYR A 144 -14.61 -11.93 21.68
C TYR A 144 -15.73 -11.23 22.44
N ASN A 145 -15.73 -9.90 22.49
CA ASN A 145 -16.74 -9.17 23.24
C ASN A 145 -18.15 -9.41 22.69
N LYS A 146 -18.34 -9.38 21.36
CA LYS A 146 -19.63 -9.72 20.75
C LYS A 146 -20.03 -11.16 21.08
N MET A 147 -19.11 -12.11 20.90
CA MET A 147 -19.39 -13.53 21.11
C MET A 147 -19.70 -13.87 22.58
N ALA A 148 -19.03 -13.21 23.53
CA ALA A 148 -19.25 -13.39 24.97
C ALA A 148 -20.58 -12.78 25.46
N HIS A 149 -21.24 -11.96 24.65
CA HIS A 149 -22.58 -11.42 24.91
C HIS A 149 -23.70 -12.18 24.18
N LEU A 150 -23.37 -13.23 23.43
CA LEU A 150 -24.40 -14.07 22.81
C LEU A 150 -25.15 -14.87 23.86
N ASP A 151 -26.45 -15.07 23.63
CA ASP A 151 -27.26 -15.94 24.48
C ASP A 151 -26.74 -17.38 24.41
N PRO A 152 -26.36 -18.02 25.54
CA PRO A 152 -26.01 -19.43 25.58
C PRO A 152 -27.09 -20.36 24.98
N ALA A 153 -28.37 -19.98 25.06
CA ALA A 153 -29.49 -20.76 24.51
C ALA A 153 -29.52 -20.78 22.98
N GLU A 154 -28.90 -19.79 22.31
CA GLU A 154 -28.86 -19.68 20.86
C GLU A 154 -27.47 -19.98 20.28
N SER A 155 -26.42 -19.55 20.98
CA SER A 155 -25.03 -19.61 20.51
C SER A 155 -24.46 -21.02 20.32
N TRP A 156 -25.06 -22.05 20.94
CA TRP A 156 -24.65 -23.45 20.72
C TRP A 156 -24.80 -23.88 19.25
N LYS A 157 -25.71 -23.26 18.48
CA LYS A 157 -25.87 -23.51 17.04
C LYS A 157 -24.61 -23.13 16.25
N GLY A 158 -23.85 -22.18 16.77
CA GLY A 158 -22.60 -21.70 16.19
C GLY A 158 -22.71 -20.32 15.56
N VAL A 159 -21.53 -19.80 15.19
CA VAL A 159 -21.35 -18.49 14.58
C VAL A 159 -20.82 -18.63 13.16
N VAL A 160 -21.04 -17.60 12.35
CA VAL A 160 -20.49 -17.48 10.99
C VAL A 160 -19.79 -16.14 10.80
N ALA A 161 -18.69 -16.12 10.05
CA ALA A 161 -18.05 -14.89 9.62
C ALA A 161 -17.39 -15.06 8.24
N CYS A 162 -17.45 -14.01 7.41
CA CYS A 162 -16.71 -13.94 6.15
C CYS A 162 -15.43 -13.12 6.32
N SER A 163 -14.27 -13.78 6.30
CA SER A 163 -12.95 -13.12 6.34
C SER A 163 -11.84 -14.14 6.07
N ALA A 164 -10.78 -13.71 5.39
CA ALA A 164 -9.54 -14.49 5.23
C ALA A 164 -8.35 -13.90 6.02
N GLY A 165 -8.60 -13.04 7.00
CA GLY A 165 -7.55 -12.28 7.71
C GLY A 165 -7.77 -12.14 9.22
N ASN A 166 -7.38 -11.00 9.77
CA ASN A 166 -7.39 -10.72 11.21
C ASN A 166 -8.73 -10.99 11.90
N HIS A 167 -9.85 -10.67 11.25
CA HIS A 167 -11.19 -10.92 11.80
C HIS A 167 -11.48 -12.43 11.94
N ALA A 168 -11.15 -13.22 10.92
CA ALA A 168 -11.32 -14.68 10.98
C ALA A 168 -10.52 -15.32 12.12
N GLN A 169 -9.27 -14.87 12.33
CA GLN A 169 -8.45 -15.34 13.44
C GLN A 169 -9.07 -14.95 14.79
N GLY A 170 -9.55 -13.71 14.92
CA GLY A 170 -10.26 -13.24 16.11
C GLY A 170 -11.49 -14.09 16.43
N VAL A 171 -12.37 -14.31 15.45
CA VAL A 171 -13.58 -15.14 15.62
C VAL A 171 -13.22 -16.58 15.96
N ALA A 172 -12.28 -17.21 15.25
CA ALA A 172 -11.88 -18.60 15.51
C ALA A 172 -11.29 -18.78 16.92
N TYR A 173 -10.41 -17.85 17.35
CA TYR A 173 -9.85 -17.87 18.69
C TYR A 173 -10.93 -17.72 19.76
N SER A 174 -11.84 -16.75 19.59
CA SER A 174 -12.95 -16.50 20.51
C SER A 174 -13.90 -17.69 20.59
N ALA A 175 -14.23 -18.28 19.46
CA ALA A 175 -15.06 -19.49 19.34
C ALA A 175 -14.49 -20.65 20.15
N ARG A 176 -13.18 -20.91 19.99
CA ARG A 176 -12.49 -21.95 20.76
C ARG A 176 -12.50 -21.68 22.26
N LYS A 177 -12.28 -20.43 22.68
CA LYS A 177 -12.29 -20.05 24.11
C LYS A 177 -13.68 -20.20 24.73
N LEU A 178 -14.73 -19.78 24.02
CA LEU A 178 -16.11 -19.82 24.48
C LEU A 178 -16.80 -21.17 24.22
N LYS A 179 -16.13 -22.10 23.55
CA LYS A 179 -16.66 -23.41 23.14
C LYS A 179 -17.90 -23.30 22.23
N ILE A 180 -17.90 -22.30 21.36
CA ILE A 180 -18.94 -22.06 20.35
C ILE A 180 -18.41 -22.57 19.00
N PRO A 181 -19.16 -23.37 18.23
CA PRO A 181 -18.77 -23.73 16.86
C PRO A 181 -18.64 -22.47 15.98
N ALA A 182 -17.56 -22.34 15.20
CA ALA A 182 -17.40 -21.21 14.29
C ALA A 182 -17.14 -21.66 12.85
N THR A 183 -17.99 -21.20 11.94
CA THR A 183 -17.83 -21.38 10.50
C THR A 183 -17.22 -20.10 9.90
N ILE A 184 -16.06 -20.22 9.27
CA ILE A 184 -15.38 -19.10 8.63
C ILE A 184 -15.43 -19.31 7.12
N VAL A 185 -16.14 -18.42 6.42
CA VAL A 185 -16.25 -18.47 4.96
C VAL A 185 -15.13 -17.63 4.35
N MET A 186 -14.42 -18.21 3.37
CA MET A 186 -13.33 -17.54 2.64
C MET A 186 -13.43 -17.86 1.14
N PRO A 187 -12.90 -17.00 0.25
CA PRO A 187 -12.80 -17.29 -1.18
C PRO A 187 -12.03 -18.57 -1.46
N LYS A 188 -12.36 -19.30 -2.54
CA LYS A 188 -11.63 -20.52 -2.95
C LYS A 188 -10.15 -20.27 -3.24
N GLY A 189 -9.81 -19.09 -3.75
CA GLY A 189 -8.43 -18.67 -4.02
C GLY A 189 -7.62 -18.29 -2.78
N THR A 190 -8.17 -18.41 -1.56
CA THR A 190 -7.46 -18.04 -0.33
C THR A 190 -6.21 -18.93 -0.15
N PRO A 191 -5.00 -18.35 -0.02
CA PRO A 191 -3.78 -19.12 0.17
C PRO A 191 -3.86 -20.08 1.36
N SER A 192 -3.25 -21.25 1.21
CA SER A 192 -3.34 -22.32 2.20
C SER A 192 -2.91 -21.89 3.60
N ILE A 193 -1.86 -21.09 3.68
CA ILE A 193 -1.36 -20.54 4.95
C ILE A 193 -2.43 -19.77 5.74
N LYS A 194 -3.29 -19.00 5.06
CA LYS A 194 -4.32 -18.17 5.73
C LYS A 194 -5.44 -19.04 6.29
N HIS A 195 -5.99 -19.96 5.50
CA HIS A 195 -7.07 -20.81 5.98
C HIS A 195 -6.60 -21.87 6.98
N LEU A 196 -5.40 -22.43 6.81
CA LEU A 196 -4.84 -23.40 7.77
C LEU A 196 -4.59 -22.76 9.15
N ASN A 197 -4.17 -21.49 9.20
CA ASN A 197 -4.01 -20.79 10.47
C ASN A 197 -5.35 -20.63 11.21
N VAL A 198 -6.43 -20.30 10.50
CA VAL A 198 -7.78 -20.21 11.08
C VAL A 198 -8.28 -21.59 11.55
N SER A 199 -8.02 -22.65 10.78
CA SER A 199 -8.33 -24.02 11.22
C SER A 199 -7.56 -24.44 12.47
N ARG A 200 -6.27 -24.08 12.57
CA ARG A 200 -5.46 -24.34 13.78
C ARG A 200 -6.00 -23.62 15.03
N LEU A 201 -6.62 -22.46 14.86
CA LEU A 201 -7.28 -21.72 15.94
C LEU A 201 -8.64 -22.31 16.33
N GLY A 202 -9.15 -23.31 15.60
CA GLY A 202 -10.40 -24.01 15.88
C GLY A 202 -11.59 -23.61 15.01
N GLY A 203 -11.39 -22.78 13.98
CA GLY A 203 -12.44 -22.42 13.03
C GLY A 203 -12.68 -23.49 11.97
N HIS A 204 -13.94 -23.80 11.69
CA HIS A 204 -14.34 -24.62 10.55
C HIS A 204 -14.33 -23.76 9.28
N VAL A 205 -13.31 -23.92 8.43
CA VAL A 205 -13.18 -23.11 7.23
C VAL A 205 -13.98 -23.69 6.07
N VAL A 206 -14.79 -22.83 5.43
CA VAL A 206 -15.54 -23.12 4.20
C VAL A 206 -14.98 -22.25 3.08
N LEU A 207 -14.34 -22.90 2.10
CA LEU A 207 -13.84 -22.23 0.90
C LEU A 207 -14.95 -22.16 -0.15
N HIS A 208 -15.48 -20.96 -0.40
CA HIS A 208 -16.58 -20.73 -1.34
C HIS A 208 -16.40 -19.43 -2.11
N GLY A 209 -16.86 -19.42 -3.36
CA GLY A 209 -16.82 -18.24 -4.22
C GLY A 209 -15.48 -18.00 -4.90
N ALA A 210 -15.51 -17.30 -6.03
CA ALA A 210 -14.33 -16.83 -6.74
C ALA A 210 -13.64 -15.66 -6.00
N ASP A 211 -14.42 -14.81 -5.34
CA ASP A 211 -13.96 -13.61 -4.66
C ASP A 211 -14.60 -13.43 -3.27
N PHE A 212 -14.29 -12.31 -2.61
CA PHE A 212 -14.79 -11.97 -1.28
C PHE A 212 -16.31 -11.71 -1.26
N ASP A 213 -16.87 -11.16 -2.34
CA ASP A 213 -18.29 -10.82 -2.40
C ASP A 213 -19.12 -12.11 -2.50
N GLU A 214 -18.72 -13.07 -3.34
CA GLU A 214 -19.34 -14.40 -3.39
C GLU A 214 -19.19 -15.18 -2.06
N ALA A 215 -18.03 -15.08 -1.41
CA ALA A 215 -17.82 -15.68 -0.08
C ALA A 215 -18.75 -15.04 0.98
N LYS A 216 -19.01 -13.73 0.89
CA LYS A 216 -19.92 -13.00 1.77
C LYS A 216 -21.37 -13.40 1.52
N GLU A 217 -21.77 -13.61 0.28
CA GLU A 217 -23.09 -14.14 -0.07
C GLU A 217 -23.32 -15.54 0.52
N GLU A 218 -22.33 -16.43 0.41
CA GLU A 218 -22.40 -17.76 1.05
C GLU A 218 -22.48 -17.67 2.57
N CYS A 219 -21.74 -16.75 3.18
CA CYS A 219 -21.83 -16.47 4.62
C CYS A 219 -23.26 -16.08 5.02
N ALA A 220 -23.90 -15.17 4.27
CA ALA A 220 -25.28 -14.75 4.52
C ALA A 220 -26.31 -15.87 4.25
N ARG A 221 -26.03 -16.75 3.27
CA ARG A 221 -26.86 -17.92 2.98
C ARG A 221 -26.82 -18.91 4.14
N ARG A 222 -25.63 -19.21 4.68
CA ARG A 222 -25.43 -20.10 5.84
C ARG A 222 -25.99 -19.52 7.13
N GLU A 223 -25.84 -18.22 7.36
CA GLU A 223 -26.50 -17.53 8.48
C GLU A 223 -28.00 -17.87 8.54
N LYS A 224 -28.69 -17.76 7.41
CA LYS A 224 -30.14 -18.03 7.32
C LYS A 224 -30.47 -19.52 7.31
N GLN A 225 -29.76 -20.33 6.54
CA GLN A 225 -30.08 -21.75 6.35
C GLN A 225 -29.74 -22.58 7.60
N ASP A 226 -28.55 -22.38 8.15
CA ASP A 226 -28.02 -23.18 9.25
C ASP A 226 -28.38 -22.56 10.62
N GLY A 227 -28.96 -21.35 10.63
CA GLY A 227 -29.35 -20.63 11.84
C GLY A 227 -28.14 -20.16 12.66
N LEU A 228 -27.03 -19.87 11.99
CA LEU A 228 -25.79 -19.41 12.61
C LEU A 228 -25.86 -17.91 12.91
N ILE A 229 -25.17 -17.47 13.96
CA ILE A 229 -25.10 -16.06 14.31
C ILE A 229 -23.94 -15.40 13.57
N ASN A 230 -24.21 -14.42 12.71
CA ASN A 230 -23.16 -13.68 12.02
C ASN A 230 -22.38 -12.78 12.99
N ILE A 231 -21.04 -12.77 12.87
CA ILE A 231 -20.14 -11.94 13.67
C ILE A 231 -19.52 -10.85 12.77
N PRO A 232 -20.03 -9.61 12.83
CA PRO A 232 -19.54 -8.53 11.98
C PRO A 232 -18.08 -8.15 12.28
N PRO A 233 -17.30 -7.74 11.27
CA PRO A 233 -15.92 -7.32 11.46
C PRO A 233 -15.75 -5.94 12.12
N PHE A 234 -16.78 -5.10 12.13
CA PHE A 234 -16.72 -3.74 12.69
C PHE A 234 -18.08 -3.12 13.04
N ASP A 235 -19.13 -3.33 12.25
CA ASP A 235 -20.40 -2.60 12.36
C ASP A 235 -21.37 -3.26 13.34
N ASP A 236 -20.99 -3.31 14.62
CA ASP A 236 -21.82 -3.84 15.70
C ASP A 236 -21.45 -3.15 17.03
N PRO A 237 -22.43 -2.77 17.88
CA PRO A 237 -22.17 -2.06 19.12
C PRO A 237 -21.21 -2.77 20.08
N TYR A 238 -21.29 -4.10 20.22
CA TYR A 238 -20.37 -4.86 21.07
C TYR A 238 -19.00 -5.01 20.43
N VAL A 239 -18.92 -5.12 19.11
CA VAL A 239 -17.64 -5.10 18.41
C VAL A 239 -16.94 -3.76 18.65
N ILE A 240 -17.63 -2.65 18.43
CA ILE A 240 -17.13 -1.28 18.66
C ILE A 240 -16.72 -1.09 20.13
N ALA A 241 -17.56 -1.51 21.08
CA ALA A 241 -17.25 -1.43 22.50
C ALA A 241 -16.02 -2.27 22.90
N GLY A 242 -15.87 -3.45 22.30
CA GLY A 242 -14.66 -4.26 22.49
C GLY A 242 -13.41 -3.53 22.02
N GLN A 243 -13.46 -2.85 20.87
CA GLN A 243 -12.31 -2.09 20.37
C GLN A 243 -12.04 -0.84 21.23
N GLY A 244 -13.09 -0.21 21.76
CA GLY A 244 -12.98 0.96 22.63
C GLY A 244 -12.23 0.72 23.93
N THR A 245 -12.09 -0.54 24.35
CA THR A 245 -11.20 -0.90 25.47
C THR A 245 -9.76 -0.45 25.27
N ILE A 246 -9.30 -0.34 24.01
CA ILE A 246 -7.98 0.21 23.68
C ILE A 246 -7.87 1.67 24.10
N GLY A 247 -8.92 2.47 23.87
CA GLY A 247 -8.97 3.87 24.30
C GLY A 247 -8.83 3.98 25.82
N MET A 248 -9.47 3.07 26.56
CA MET A 248 -9.34 3.01 28.01
C MET A 248 -7.91 2.71 28.46
N GLU A 249 -7.27 1.71 27.85
CA GLU A 249 -5.88 1.37 28.15
C GLU A 249 -4.91 2.51 27.80
N ILE A 250 -5.11 3.20 26.67
CA ILE A 250 -4.27 4.35 26.29
C ILE A 250 -4.37 5.46 27.34
N LEU A 251 -5.59 5.82 27.77
CA LEU A 251 -5.78 6.89 28.75
C LEU A 251 -5.25 6.52 30.15
N SER A 252 -5.30 5.25 30.55
CA SER A 252 -4.72 4.80 31.82
C SER A 252 -3.19 4.75 31.80
N GLN A 253 -2.58 4.60 30.62
CA GLN A 253 -1.14 4.43 30.44
C GLN A 253 -0.40 5.73 30.03
N THR A 254 -1.11 6.86 29.89
CA THR A 254 -0.55 8.14 29.39
C THR A 254 -0.71 9.29 30.38
N ASN A 255 0.12 10.32 30.21
CA ASN A 255 -0.12 11.62 30.84
C ASN A 255 -1.13 12.41 29.99
N LEU A 256 -2.39 12.45 30.44
CA LEU A 256 -3.51 13.10 29.75
C LEU A 256 -3.28 14.58 29.43
N GLN A 257 -2.51 15.29 30.26
CA GLN A 257 -2.21 16.72 30.05
C GLN A 257 -1.23 16.95 28.90
N LYS A 258 -0.52 15.90 28.47
CA LYS A 258 0.48 15.96 27.40
C LYS A 258 0.05 15.22 26.14
N LEU A 259 -0.98 14.39 26.22
CA LEU A 259 -1.51 13.65 25.06
C LEU A 259 -2.26 14.61 24.14
N GLU A 260 -1.74 14.79 22.92
CA GLU A 260 -2.30 15.68 21.91
C GLU A 260 -3.21 14.92 20.93
N ALA A 261 -2.77 13.75 20.46
CA ALA A 261 -3.50 13.00 19.43
C ALA A 261 -3.30 11.48 19.52
N ILE A 262 -4.32 10.73 19.10
CA ILE A 262 -4.31 9.28 18.92
C ILE A 262 -4.64 8.98 17.46
N PHE A 263 -3.76 8.21 16.80
CA PHE A 263 -3.85 7.83 15.40
C PHE A 263 -4.33 6.38 15.28
N CYS A 264 -5.38 6.18 14.48
CA CYS A 264 -6.00 4.88 14.23
C CYS A 264 -6.00 4.58 12.74
N CYS A 265 -5.62 3.36 12.33
CA CYS A 265 -5.92 2.90 10.98
C CYS A 265 -7.45 2.81 10.79
N VAL A 266 -7.95 3.17 9.62
CA VAL A 266 -9.39 3.10 9.31
C VAL A 266 -9.61 2.18 8.12
N GLY A 267 -10.44 1.16 8.34
CA GLY A 267 -11.11 0.41 7.27
C GLY A 267 -12.62 0.63 7.43
N GLY A 268 -13.31 -0.32 8.04
CA GLY A 268 -14.75 -0.17 8.34
C GLY A 268 -15.09 0.77 9.51
N GLY A 269 -14.10 1.36 10.19
CA GLY A 269 -14.31 2.35 11.26
C GLY A 269 -14.45 1.83 12.70
N GLY A 270 -14.54 0.52 12.93
CA GLY A 270 -14.82 -0.02 14.28
C GLY A 270 -13.77 0.32 15.35
N LEU A 271 -12.48 0.35 14.98
CA LEU A 271 -11.40 0.72 15.90
C LEU A 271 -11.49 2.19 16.32
N ILE A 272 -11.49 3.10 15.34
CA ILE A 272 -11.50 4.54 15.58
C ILE A 272 -12.79 5.00 16.25
N ALA A 273 -13.95 4.41 15.91
CA ALA A 273 -15.22 4.71 16.56
C ALA A 273 -15.17 4.33 18.04
N GLY A 274 -14.73 3.11 18.37
CA GLY A 274 -14.64 2.64 19.75
C GLY A 274 -13.64 3.43 20.58
N VAL A 275 -12.43 3.68 20.05
CA VAL A 275 -11.41 4.48 20.74
C VAL A 275 -11.91 5.91 20.91
N GLY A 276 -12.45 6.52 19.84
CA GLY A 276 -12.88 7.91 19.84
C GLY A 276 -14.02 8.20 20.80
N VAL A 277 -15.05 7.35 20.85
CA VAL A 277 -16.20 7.57 21.74
C VAL A 277 -15.81 7.53 23.22
N TYR A 278 -14.88 6.66 23.60
CA TYR A 278 -14.35 6.62 24.96
C TYR A 278 -13.47 7.85 25.25
N VAL A 279 -12.51 8.12 24.37
CA VAL A 279 -11.53 9.19 24.58
C VAL A 279 -12.21 10.56 24.60
N LYS A 280 -13.11 10.86 23.67
CA LYS A 280 -13.83 12.14 23.65
C LYS A 280 -14.69 12.38 24.88
N ARG A 281 -15.12 11.31 25.56
CA ARG A 281 -15.90 11.42 26.80
C ARG A 281 -15.04 11.75 28.02
N ILE A 282 -13.80 11.28 28.06
CA ILE A 282 -12.89 11.42 29.22
C ILE A 282 -11.89 12.58 29.03
N ALA A 283 -11.34 12.71 27.82
CA ALA A 283 -10.30 13.66 27.44
C ALA A 283 -10.65 14.31 26.08
N PRO A 284 -11.68 15.18 26.03
CA PRO A 284 -12.19 15.77 24.79
C PRO A 284 -11.17 16.60 24.01
N HIS A 285 -10.13 17.10 24.69
CA HIS A 285 -9.02 17.86 24.08
C HIS A 285 -8.08 16.98 23.25
N VAL A 286 -8.07 15.66 23.46
CA VAL A 286 -7.25 14.73 22.67
C VAL A 286 -7.88 14.55 21.30
N LYS A 287 -7.07 14.75 20.25
CA LYS A 287 -7.51 14.56 18.86
C LYS A 287 -7.55 13.07 18.50
N ILE A 288 -8.59 12.66 17.80
CA ILE A 288 -8.75 11.33 17.23
C ILE A 288 -8.59 11.46 15.73
N ILE A 289 -7.51 10.88 15.21
CA ILE A 289 -7.11 11.05 13.82
C ILE A 289 -7.16 9.69 13.13
N GLY A 290 -7.95 9.61 12.07
CA GLY A 290 -8.01 8.42 11.23
C GLY A 290 -6.94 8.45 10.15
N VAL A 291 -6.42 7.28 9.80
CA VAL A 291 -5.45 7.12 8.73
C VAL A 291 -5.90 6.06 7.74
N GLU A 292 -5.99 6.46 6.47
CA GLU A 292 -6.36 5.62 5.32
C GLU A 292 -5.30 5.72 4.23
N THR A 293 -5.28 4.76 3.30
CA THR A 293 -4.49 4.91 2.07
C THR A 293 -5.29 5.68 1.02
N TYR A 294 -4.61 6.39 0.11
CA TYR A 294 -5.29 7.14 -0.97
C TYR A 294 -6.20 6.27 -1.85
N ASP A 295 -5.88 5.00 -1.99
CA ASP A 295 -6.62 4.01 -2.79
C ASP A 295 -7.68 3.25 -1.98
N ALA A 296 -7.90 3.58 -0.71
CA ALA A 296 -8.94 3.00 0.15
C ALA A 296 -9.43 4.03 1.21
N ASP A 297 -9.77 5.25 0.78
CA ASP A 297 -10.12 6.40 1.65
C ASP A 297 -11.63 6.57 1.88
N ALA A 298 -12.34 5.46 2.12
CA ALA A 298 -13.80 5.44 2.20
C ALA A 298 -14.34 6.30 3.33
N MET A 299 -13.72 6.30 4.52
CA MET A 299 -14.15 7.12 5.64
C MET A 299 -13.86 8.59 5.38
N THR A 300 -12.70 8.92 4.81
CA THR A 300 -12.33 10.30 4.45
C THR A 300 -13.37 10.90 3.50
N GLN A 301 -13.71 10.17 2.42
CA GLN A 301 -14.73 10.63 1.47
C GLN A 301 -16.12 10.71 2.10
N SER A 302 -16.46 9.76 2.97
CA SER A 302 -17.78 9.73 3.63
C SER A 302 -17.95 10.91 4.60
N LEU A 303 -16.95 11.18 5.43
CA LEU A 303 -16.98 12.30 6.38
C LEU A 303 -17.03 13.65 5.64
N ALA A 304 -16.26 13.79 4.56
CA ALA A 304 -16.27 15.01 3.75
C ALA A 304 -17.63 15.28 3.09
N LYS A 305 -18.36 14.24 2.68
CA LYS A 305 -19.71 14.38 2.08
C LYS A 305 -20.84 14.41 3.10
N GLY A 306 -20.61 13.97 4.34
CA GLY A 306 -21.64 13.80 5.35
C GLY A 306 -22.54 12.57 5.15
N GLU A 307 -22.21 11.69 4.19
CA GLU A 307 -22.92 10.45 3.89
C GLU A 307 -21.94 9.32 3.52
N ARG A 308 -22.35 8.06 3.70
CA ARG A 308 -21.48 6.91 3.38
C ARG A 308 -21.26 6.80 1.88
N VAL A 309 -19.99 6.74 1.48
CA VAL A 309 -19.57 6.53 0.09
C VAL A 309 -19.23 5.06 -0.16
N LEU A 310 -19.65 4.54 -1.32
CA LEU A 310 -19.18 3.27 -1.87
C LEU A 310 -18.04 3.55 -2.85
N LEU A 311 -16.83 3.09 -2.52
CA LEU A 311 -15.70 3.11 -3.44
C LEU A 311 -15.90 2.07 -4.55
N LYS A 312 -15.53 2.44 -5.77
CA LYS A 312 -15.57 1.53 -6.93
C LYS A 312 -14.59 0.36 -6.74
N ASP A 313 -13.36 0.71 -6.41
CA ASP A 313 -12.23 -0.19 -6.24
C ASP A 313 -11.45 0.21 -4.98
N VAL A 314 -10.70 -0.73 -4.41
CA VAL A 314 -9.84 -0.50 -3.24
C VAL A 314 -8.47 -1.12 -3.43
N GLY A 315 -7.43 -0.42 -2.98
CA GLY A 315 -6.07 -0.94 -2.95
C GLY A 315 -5.92 -2.12 -2.00
N LEU A 316 -5.16 -3.14 -2.41
CA LEU A 316 -5.00 -4.40 -1.65
C LEU A 316 -3.68 -4.47 -0.87
N PHE A 317 -2.90 -3.38 -0.84
CA PHE A 317 -1.64 -3.35 -0.09
C PHE A 317 -1.90 -3.43 1.43
N ALA A 318 -2.75 -2.54 1.95
CA ALA A 318 -3.26 -2.57 3.31
C ALA A 318 -4.60 -3.33 3.37
N ASP A 319 -4.56 -4.64 3.14
CA ASP A 319 -5.74 -5.51 3.05
C ASP A 319 -6.66 -5.47 4.30
N GLY A 320 -6.10 -5.28 5.50
CA GLY A 320 -6.88 -5.06 6.72
C GLY A 320 -7.71 -3.77 6.77
N ALA A 321 -7.39 -2.79 5.91
CA ALA A 321 -8.06 -1.50 5.78
C ALA A 321 -8.80 -1.32 4.43
N ALA A 322 -8.65 -2.27 3.50
CA ALA A 322 -9.24 -2.23 2.16
C ALA A 322 -10.76 -2.47 2.18
N VAL A 323 -11.54 -1.44 2.54
CA VAL A 323 -12.99 -1.52 2.70
C VAL A 323 -13.69 -0.57 1.73
N LYS A 324 -14.59 -1.10 0.89
CA LYS A 324 -15.34 -0.30 -0.10
C LYS A 324 -16.39 0.62 0.52
N THR A 325 -16.97 0.23 1.65
CA THR A 325 -18.01 1.01 2.35
C THR A 325 -17.85 0.86 3.85
N VAL A 326 -17.81 1.99 4.55
CA VAL A 326 -17.71 2.04 6.01
C VAL A 326 -19.00 1.53 6.68
N GLY A 327 -18.90 1.14 7.95
CA GLY A 327 -20.07 0.74 8.75
C GLY A 327 -21.07 1.89 8.93
N GLU A 328 -22.33 1.55 9.14
CA GLU A 328 -23.39 2.51 9.40
C GLU A 328 -23.21 3.17 10.76
N GLU A 329 -23.07 2.35 11.80
CA GLU A 329 -22.94 2.83 13.17
C GLU A 329 -21.55 3.42 13.41
N THR A 330 -20.51 2.83 12.79
CA THR A 330 -19.16 3.38 12.87
C THR A 330 -19.08 4.75 12.19
N PHE A 331 -19.71 4.96 11.03
CA PHE A 331 -19.77 6.26 10.37
C PHE A 331 -20.48 7.30 11.25
N ARG A 332 -21.65 6.94 11.82
CA ARG A 332 -22.39 7.83 12.74
C ARG A 332 -21.51 8.30 13.90
N ILE A 333 -20.80 7.38 14.55
CA ILE A 333 -19.89 7.71 15.65
C ILE A 333 -18.72 8.55 15.16
N CYS A 334 -18.12 8.21 14.01
CA CYS A 334 -16.99 8.94 13.45
C CYS A 334 -17.31 10.40 13.16
N GLN A 335 -18.54 10.73 12.74
CA GLN A 335 -18.99 12.11 12.57
C GLN A 335 -18.94 12.93 13.88
N GLU A 336 -19.03 12.27 15.03
CA GLU A 336 -19.02 12.91 16.35
C GLU A 336 -17.62 12.96 16.98
N VAL A 337 -16.76 11.98 16.69
CA VAL A 337 -15.53 11.76 17.47
C VAL A 337 -14.22 11.98 16.72
N VAL A 338 -14.23 11.96 15.38
CA VAL A 338 -13.03 12.11 14.55
C VAL A 338 -12.75 13.57 14.30
N ASP A 339 -11.54 14.03 14.64
CA ASP A 339 -11.13 15.42 14.43
C ASP A 339 -10.48 15.65 13.07
N ASP A 340 -9.80 14.64 12.53
CA ASP A 340 -9.06 14.76 11.27
C ASP A 340 -8.86 13.39 10.60
N MET A 341 -8.63 13.41 9.28
CA MET A 341 -8.34 12.23 8.47
C MET A 341 -7.08 12.47 7.63
N VAL A 342 -6.10 11.59 7.78
CA VAL A 342 -4.83 11.64 7.04
C VAL A 342 -4.80 10.52 6.00
N ARG A 343 -4.43 10.88 4.77
CA ARG A 343 -4.22 9.91 3.69
C ARG A 343 -2.73 9.68 3.46
N VAL A 344 -2.35 8.42 3.30
CA VAL A 344 -0.96 8.00 3.06
C VAL A 344 -0.83 7.14 1.81
N THR A 345 0.36 7.16 1.24
CA THR A 345 0.78 6.33 0.10
C THR A 345 1.30 4.97 0.57
N THR A 346 1.41 4.04 -0.36
CA THR A 346 2.08 2.75 -0.13
C THR A 346 3.53 2.93 0.33
N ASP A 347 4.27 3.87 -0.26
CA ASP A 347 5.67 4.13 0.09
C ASP A 347 5.78 4.67 1.54
N GLU A 348 4.89 5.58 1.95
CA GLU A 348 4.81 6.09 3.34
C GLU A 348 4.46 4.97 4.34
N ALA A 349 3.56 4.04 3.98
CA ALA A 349 3.23 2.88 4.80
C ALA A 349 4.43 1.91 4.93
N CYS A 350 5.17 1.65 3.84
CA CYS A 350 6.39 0.84 3.88
C CYS A 350 7.47 1.45 4.78
N ALA A 351 7.67 2.78 4.70
CA ALA A 351 8.58 3.49 5.58
C ALA A 351 8.17 3.38 7.06
N ALA A 352 6.86 3.40 7.36
CA ALA A 352 6.37 3.19 8.72
C ALA A 352 6.58 1.76 9.25
N ILE A 353 6.50 0.72 8.40
CA ILE A 353 6.87 -0.65 8.78
C ILE A 353 8.36 -0.70 9.15
N LYS A 354 9.22 -0.04 8.35
CA LYS A 354 10.66 0.05 8.64
C LYS A 354 10.95 0.79 9.94
N ASP A 355 10.31 1.94 10.17
CA ASP A 355 10.43 2.70 11.42
C ASP A 355 10.08 1.83 12.64
N MET A 356 8.99 1.08 12.54
CA MET A 356 8.57 0.15 13.59
C MET A 356 9.65 -0.90 13.88
N PHE A 357 10.23 -1.49 12.84
CA PHE A 357 11.31 -2.47 12.96
C PHE A 357 12.57 -1.84 13.56
N GLU A 358 12.92 -0.61 13.21
CA GLU A 358 14.08 0.08 13.77
C GLU A 358 13.91 0.42 15.26
N ASP A 359 12.70 0.81 15.68
CA ASP A 359 12.39 1.14 17.08
C ASP A 359 12.21 -0.09 17.98
N THR A 360 11.58 -1.15 17.47
CA THR A 360 11.08 -2.25 18.32
C THR A 360 11.57 -3.64 17.91
N ARG A 361 12.27 -3.75 16.77
CA ARG A 361 12.65 -5.04 16.15
C ARG A 361 11.47 -5.95 15.83
N SER A 362 10.26 -5.39 15.78
CA SER A 362 9.03 -6.08 15.42
C SER A 362 8.60 -5.70 14.01
N VAL A 363 8.01 -6.65 13.30
CA VAL A 363 7.47 -6.45 11.95
C VAL A 363 5.96 -6.38 12.06
N ILE A 364 5.38 -5.29 11.55
CA ILE A 364 3.92 -5.09 11.48
C ILE A 364 3.42 -5.19 10.04
N GLU A 365 2.14 -5.46 9.87
CA GLU A 365 1.51 -5.53 8.55
C GLU A 365 1.23 -4.12 8.01
N PRO A 366 0.95 -3.94 6.70
CA PRO A 366 0.72 -2.62 6.13
C PRO A 366 -0.42 -1.83 6.80
N ALA A 367 -1.55 -2.47 7.12
CA ALA A 367 -2.64 -1.82 7.86
C ALA A 367 -2.23 -1.44 9.30
N GLY A 368 -1.37 -2.25 9.93
CA GLY A 368 -0.76 -1.98 11.24
C GLY A 368 0.12 -0.74 11.25
N ALA A 369 0.77 -0.44 10.12
CA ALA A 369 1.70 0.69 10.00
C ALA A 369 1.03 2.02 9.64
N LEU A 370 -0.24 2.03 9.22
CA LEU A 370 -0.92 3.25 8.78
C LEU A 370 -0.93 4.33 9.85
N ALA A 371 -1.21 3.98 11.10
CA ALA A 371 -1.23 4.96 12.20
C ALA A 371 0.13 5.66 12.37
N ILE A 372 1.24 4.95 12.22
CA ILE A 372 2.60 5.53 12.29
C ILE A 372 2.85 6.43 11.07
N ALA A 373 2.49 5.98 9.86
CA ALA A 373 2.65 6.77 8.64
C ALA A 373 1.86 8.10 8.71
N GLY A 374 0.59 8.03 9.12
CA GLY A 374 -0.25 9.20 9.29
C GLY A 374 0.23 10.13 10.40
N LEU A 375 0.71 9.57 11.52
CA LEU A 375 1.30 10.35 12.62
C LEU A 375 2.49 11.16 12.14
N LYS A 376 3.45 10.55 11.41
CA LYS A 376 4.62 11.27 10.86
C LYS A 376 4.20 12.45 9.99
N LYS A 377 3.25 12.21 9.07
CA LYS A 377 2.74 13.22 8.14
C LYS A 377 2.01 14.35 8.88
N TRP A 378 1.18 14.00 9.85
CA TRP A 378 0.42 14.96 10.63
C TRP A 378 1.32 15.83 11.52
N VAL A 379 2.32 15.22 12.18
CA VAL A 379 3.30 15.93 13.01
C VAL A 379 4.11 16.93 12.19
N ALA A 380 4.51 16.56 10.96
CA ALA A 380 5.20 17.46 10.05
C ALA A 380 4.31 18.65 9.61
N ALA A 381 3.01 18.40 9.38
CA ALA A 381 2.04 19.45 9.05
C ALA A 381 1.62 20.32 10.26
N ASN A 382 1.79 19.81 11.48
CA ASN A 382 1.41 20.46 12.73
C ASN A 382 2.62 20.57 13.68
N PRO A 383 3.62 21.42 13.36
CA PRO A 383 4.78 21.62 14.19
C PRO A 383 4.37 22.25 15.53
N SER A 384 5.05 21.87 16.61
CA SER A 384 4.81 22.41 17.94
C SER A 384 6.13 22.75 18.61
N ARG A 385 6.10 23.77 19.47
CA ARG A 385 7.25 24.18 20.28
C ARG A 385 7.34 23.44 21.60
N ASP A 386 6.34 22.64 21.97
CA ASP A 386 6.37 21.82 23.18
C ASP A 386 6.96 20.42 22.86
N PRO A 387 8.24 20.15 23.19
CA PRO A 387 8.85 18.84 22.93
C PRO A 387 8.27 17.74 23.83
N THR A 388 7.52 18.12 24.88
CA THR A 388 6.87 17.18 25.80
C THR A 388 5.49 16.72 25.32
N ARG A 389 5.00 17.26 24.19
CA ARG A 389 3.76 16.80 23.57
C ARG A 389 3.86 15.31 23.24
N ALA A 390 2.79 14.57 23.51
CA ALA A 390 2.72 13.15 23.26
C ALA A 390 1.68 12.82 22.20
N VAL A 391 2.04 11.91 21.30
CA VAL A 391 1.15 11.38 20.25
C VAL A 391 1.21 9.86 20.27
N VAL A 392 0.08 9.21 20.05
CA VAL A 392 -0.05 7.75 20.11
C VAL A 392 -0.41 7.18 18.75
N ALA A 393 0.36 6.21 18.25
CA ALA A 393 -0.04 5.39 17.10
C ALA A 393 -0.46 4.00 17.57
N ILE A 394 -1.63 3.53 17.10
CA ILE A 394 -2.07 2.15 17.33
C ILE A 394 -1.50 1.24 16.24
N THR A 395 -0.60 0.34 16.60
CA THR A 395 -0.08 -0.69 15.69
C THR A 395 -1.05 -1.86 15.65
N SER A 396 -1.97 -1.79 14.69
CA SER A 396 -3.21 -2.58 14.74
C SER A 396 -3.06 -4.08 14.44
N GLY A 397 -1.99 -4.49 13.75
CA GLY A 397 -1.73 -5.91 13.48
C GLY A 397 -0.39 -6.20 12.81
N ALA A 398 -0.05 -7.49 12.74
CA ALA A 398 1.23 -8.00 12.21
C ALA A 398 1.10 -9.25 11.30
N ASN A 399 -0.09 -9.55 10.79
CA ASN A 399 -0.32 -10.73 9.94
C ASN A 399 0.03 -10.46 8.48
N MET A 400 1.33 -10.48 8.15
CA MET A 400 1.84 -10.31 6.79
C MET A 400 2.61 -11.55 6.30
N ASN A 401 2.50 -11.88 5.00
CA ASN A 401 3.35 -12.91 4.38
C ASN A 401 4.80 -12.43 4.31
N PHE A 402 5.75 -13.30 4.67
CA PHE A 402 7.18 -12.96 4.68
C PHE A 402 7.70 -12.45 3.32
N ASP A 403 7.24 -13.03 2.21
CA ASP A 403 7.65 -12.61 0.85
C ASP A 403 7.32 -11.14 0.54
N ARG A 404 6.31 -10.55 1.21
CA ARG A 404 5.99 -9.13 1.04
C ARG A 404 7.07 -8.21 1.60
N LEU A 405 7.95 -8.70 2.49
CA LEU A 405 9.05 -7.91 3.04
C LEU A 405 10.04 -7.45 1.97
N GLY A 406 10.26 -8.23 0.92
CA GLY A 406 11.10 -7.80 -0.21
C GLY A 406 10.56 -6.53 -0.88
N PHE A 407 9.24 -6.47 -1.09
CA PHE A 407 8.56 -5.28 -1.60
C PHE A 407 8.60 -4.12 -0.61
N VAL A 408 8.34 -4.38 0.67
CA VAL A 408 8.39 -3.34 1.74
C VAL A 408 9.78 -2.74 1.84
N ALA A 409 10.83 -3.55 1.87
CA ALA A 409 12.22 -3.09 1.92
C ALA A 409 12.57 -2.24 0.71
N ALA A 410 12.18 -2.66 -0.50
CA ALA A 410 12.42 -1.91 -1.72
C ALA A 410 11.67 -0.56 -1.75
N ARG A 411 10.44 -0.49 -1.21
CA ARG A 411 9.63 0.75 -1.20
C ARG A 411 9.92 1.68 -0.02
N ALA A 412 10.33 1.16 1.13
CA ALA A 412 10.57 1.95 2.34
C ALA A 412 11.66 3.01 2.14
N THR A 413 12.71 2.70 1.39
CA THR A 413 13.80 3.64 1.10
C THR A 413 13.30 4.88 0.33
N TYR A 414 12.32 4.71 -0.57
CA TYR A 414 11.65 5.83 -1.25
C TYR A 414 10.75 6.63 -0.31
N GLY A 415 9.96 5.94 0.52
CA GLY A 415 9.05 6.59 1.47
C GLY A 415 9.76 7.40 2.57
N GLU A 416 11.01 7.07 2.89
CA GLU A 416 11.86 7.88 3.78
C GLU A 416 12.53 9.06 3.08
N GLY A 417 12.46 9.12 1.75
CA GLY A 417 13.21 10.09 0.97
C GLY A 417 14.73 9.90 1.07
N ARG A 418 15.20 8.67 1.33
CA ARG A 418 16.63 8.35 1.52
C ARG A 418 17.34 7.85 0.27
N GLU A 419 16.65 7.62 -0.84
CA GLU A 419 17.27 7.28 -2.12
C GLU A 419 16.78 8.23 -3.21
N ALA A 420 17.69 8.69 -4.06
CA ALA A 420 17.36 9.41 -5.29
C ALA A 420 17.60 8.50 -6.49
N LEU A 421 16.65 8.45 -7.42
CA LEU A 421 16.76 7.73 -8.68
C LEU A 421 16.85 8.74 -9.82
N LEU A 422 17.93 8.70 -10.59
CA LEU A 422 18.22 9.66 -11.65
C LEU A 422 18.41 8.95 -12.99
N ALA A 423 17.93 9.57 -14.07
CA ALA A 423 18.40 9.29 -15.42
C ALA A 423 19.44 10.34 -15.80
N ALA A 424 20.71 9.91 -15.90
CA ALA A 424 21.83 10.75 -16.31
C ALA A 424 22.17 10.49 -17.78
N LYS A 425 22.15 11.54 -18.57
CA LYS A 425 22.57 11.55 -19.97
C LYS A 425 24.01 12.05 -20.02
N ILE A 426 24.94 11.18 -20.42
CA ILE A 426 26.37 11.48 -20.46
C ILE A 426 26.93 11.25 -21.87
N PRO A 427 28.08 11.84 -22.23
CA PRO A 427 28.70 11.57 -23.54
C PRO A 427 29.23 10.14 -23.60
N GLU A 428 29.05 9.47 -24.73
CA GLU A 428 29.49 8.07 -24.92
C GLU A 428 31.01 8.01 -25.23
N ARG A 429 31.83 8.30 -24.21
CA ARG A 429 33.30 8.31 -24.32
C ARG A 429 33.99 7.75 -23.06
N PRO A 430 35.24 7.27 -23.20
CA PRO A 430 36.07 6.92 -22.05
C PRO A 430 36.11 8.02 -21.00
N GLY A 431 35.92 7.64 -19.73
CA GLY A 431 35.98 8.54 -18.57
C GLY A 431 34.65 9.20 -18.16
N ALA A 432 33.62 9.20 -19.01
CA ALA A 432 32.35 9.86 -18.70
C ALA A 432 31.65 9.28 -17.45
N PHE A 433 31.69 7.95 -17.25
CA PHE A 433 31.16 7.35 -16.02
C PHE A 433 31.91 7.81 -14.76
N ALA A 434 33.23 7.95 -14.84
CA ALA A 434 34.03 8.41 -13.71
C ALA A 434 33.73 9.87 -13.37
N GLU A 435 33.52 10.71 -14.38
CA GLU A 435 33.08 12.10 -14.22
C GLU A 435 31.70 12.17 -13.51
N LEU A 436 30.73 11.34 -13.92
CA LEU A 436 29.40 11.27 -13.29
C LEU A 436 29.51 10.85 -11.82
N ILE A 437 30.33 9.83 -11.55
CA ILE A 437 30.55 9.33 -10.19
C ILE A 437 31.19 10.40 -9.31
N ASN A 438 32.20 11.12 -9.82
CA ASN A 438 32.81 12.22 -9.09
C ASN A 438 31.81 13.33 -8.74
N ALA A 439 30.85 13.61 -9.63
CA ALA A 439 29.82 14.62 -9.40
C ALA A 439 28.81 14.22 -8.31
N VAL A 440 28.51 12.92 -8.17
CA VAL A 440 27.57 12.43 -7.14
C VAL A 440 28.24 12.19 -5.78
N MET A 441 29.56 12.03 -5.72
CA MET A 441 30.28 11.87 -4.44
C MET A 441 29.99 13.02 -3.46
N PRO A 442 29.98 12.77 -2.13
CA PRO A 442 30.30 11.52 -1.43
C PRO A 442 29.12 10.53 -1.26
N HIS A 443 28.02 10.70 -2.00
CA HIS A 443 26.83 9.86 -1.86
C HIS A 443 27.11 8.43 -2.33
N SER A 444 26.63 7.44 -1.56
CA SER A 444 26.82 6.03 -1.89
C SER A 444 25.84 5.62 -3.00
N ILE A 445 26.36 5.05 -4.08
CA ILE A 445 25.55 4.53 -5.20
C ILE A 445 24.91 3.21 -4.78
N THR A 446 23.60 3.09 -4.94
CA THR A 446 22.82 1.88 -4.65
C THR A 446 22.45 1.10 -5.90
N GLU A 447 22.35 1.78 -7.05
CA GLU A 447 22.07 1.18 -8.35
C GLU A 447 22.82 1.94 -9.45
N PHE A 448 23.39 1.21 -10.40
CA PHE A 448 24.03 1.78 -11.58
C PHE A 448 23.80 0.85 -12.77
N SER A 449 22.95 1.27 -13.69
CA SER A 449 22.52 0.46 -14.84
C SER A 449 22.71 1.23 -16.14
N TYR A 450 23.36 0.58 -17.11
CA TYR A 450 23.67 1.15 -18.40
C TYR A 450 23.73 0.04 -19.48
N ARG A 451 23.29 0.39 -20.69
CA ARG A 451 23.51 -0.38 -21.91
C ARG A 451 23.84 0.58 -23.05
N TYR A 452 24.85 0.21 -23.83
CA TYR A 452 25.19 0.88 -25.07
C TYR A 452 24.01 0.90 -26.05
N ALA A 453 23.68 2.10 -26.52
CA ALA A 453 22.57 2.35 -27.42
C ALA A 453 22.93 3.26 -28.61
N SER A 454 23.84 4.23 -28.44
CA SER A 454 24.24 5.18 -29.49
C SER A 454 25.72 5.55 -29.36
N GLU A 455 26.30 6.15 -30.40
CA GLU A 455 27.71 6.59 -30.41
C GLU A 455 27.94 7.96 -29.77
N ASP A 456 26.90 8.78 -29.64
CA ASP A 456 27.03 10.15 -29.14
C ASP A 456 26.74 10.23 -27.63
N GLU A 457 25.73 9.50 -27.17
CA GLU A 457 25.15 9.68 -25.84
C GLU A 457 24.80 8.35 -25.17
N ALA A 458 25.12 8.27 -23.88
CA ALA A 458 24.80 7.18 -22.97
C ALA A 458 23.72 7.62 -21.98
N ASN A 459 22.65 6.83 -21.87
CA ASN A 459 21.64 6.99 -20.83
C ASN A 459 21.93 6.02 -19.68
N VAL A 460 22.20 6.58 -18.51
CA VAL A 460 22.56 5.84 -17.29
C VAL A 460 21.45 6.01 -16.27
N LEU A 461 20.95 4.89 -15.75
CA LEU A 461 20.10 4.89 -14.56
C LEU A 461 21.00 4.78 -13.34
N VAL A 462 20.98 5.79 -12.47
CA VAL A 462 21.78 5.80 -11.23
C VAL A 462 20.87 6.05 -10.04
N ALA A 463 20.96 5.20 -9.03
CA ALA A 463 20.34 5.42 -7.72
C ALA A 463 21.42 5.65 -6.67
N MET A 464 21.15 6.54 -5.73
CA MET A 464 22.09 6.87 -4.66
C MET A 464 21.39 7.15 -3.33
N SER A 465 22.05 6.78 -2.24
CA SER A 465 21.62 7.09 -0.88
C SER A 465 21.87 8.56 -0.57
N LEU A 466 20.82 9.24 -0.12
CA LEU A 466 20.88 10.58 0.45
C LEU A 466 21.22 10.51 1.93
N THR A 467 21.99 11.48 2.40
CA THR A 467 22.56 11.52 3.75
C THR A 467 21.82 12.47 4.67
N GLY A 468 21.14 13.47 4.11
CA GLY A 468 20.37 14.44 4.85
C GLY A 468 19.06 13.87 5.43
N PRO A 469 18.47 14.54 6.43
CA PRO A 469 17.10 14.29 6.84
C PRO A 469 16.14 14.44 5.65
N GLY A 470 15.03 13.70 5.63
CA GLY A 470 14.06 13.75 4.53
C GLY A 470 13.51 15.16 4.22
N SER A 471 13.48 16.07 5.21
CA SER A 471 13.12 17.49 5.02
C SER A 471 14.11 18.28 4.15
N GLN A 472 15.38 17.87 4.12
CA GLN A 472 16.44 18.48 3.32
C GLN A 472 16.64 17.80 1.97
N ARG A 473 15.90 16.71 1.70
CA ARG A 473 15.99 15.93 0.46
C ARG A 473 15.98 16.81 -0.79
N ALA A 474 15.01 17.71 -0.89
CA ALA A 474 14.84 18.56 -2.07
C ALA A 474 16.09 19.42 -2.32
N GLN A 475 16.68 19.98 -1.25
CA GLN A 475 17.88 20.79 -1.35
C GLN A 475 19.12 19.94 -1.67
N GLU A 476 19.30 18.80 -1.01
CA GLU A 476 20.41 17.87 -1.25
C GLU A 476 20.39 17.36 -2.70
N LEU A 477 19.23 16.95 -3.18
CA LEU A 477 19.01 16.51 -4.54
C LEU A 477 19.30 17.63 -5.56
N GLN A 478 18.82 18.85 -5.30
CA GLN A 478 19.08 19.98 -6.18
C GLN A 478 20.58 20.32 -6.25
N ASN A 479 21.31 20.16 -5.13
CA ASN A 479 22.76 20.35 -5.10
C ASN A 479 23.48 19.26 -5.92
N ILE A 480 23.02 18.00 -5.88
CA ILE A 480 23.56 16.92 -6.71
C ILE A 480 23.30 17.21 -8.20
N ILE A 481 22.07 17.54 -8.57
CA ILE A 481 21.69 17.85 -9.95
C ILE A 481 22.51 19.03 -10.48
N THR A 482 22.66 20.09 -9.70
CA THR A 482 23.46 21.26 -10.07
C THR A 482 24.92 20.87 -10.32
N ARG A 483 25.55 20.09 -9.42
CA ARG A 483 26.94 19.63 -9.60
C ARG A 483 27.14 18.78 -10.86
N ILE A 484 26.16 17.92 -11.19
CA ILE A 484 26.20 17.12 -12.43
C ILE A 484 26.15 18.06 -13.66
N LYS A 485 25.26 19.06 -13.65
CA LYS A 485 25.12 20.01 -14.75
C LYS A 485 26.32 20.95 -14.89
N GLU A 486 26.94 21.35 -13.79
CA GLU A 486 28.15 22.20 -13.77
C GLU A 486 29.38 21.52 -14.39
N ALA A 487 29.39 20.18 -14.49
CA ALA A 487 30.41 19.46 -15.26
C ALA A 487 30.34 19.79 -16.77
N GLY A 488 29.23 20.39 -17.24
CA GLY A 488 29.07 20.96 -18.58
C GLY A 488 28.84 19.95 -19.71
N THR A 489 29.05 18.67 -19.44
CA THR A 489 28.96 17.58 -20.43
C THR A 489 27.75 16.66 -20.22
N MET A 490 26.97 16.85 -19.16
CA MET A 490 25.94 15.92 -18.72
C MET A 490 24.61 16.63 -18.46
N ASP A 491 23.51 15.91 -18.70
CA ASP A 491 22.17 16.30 -18.25
C ASP A 491 21.58 15.22 -17.36
N VAL A 492 20.66 15.61 -16.48
CA VAL A 492 20.09 14.68 -15.49
C VAL A 492 18.64 15.01 -15.17
N THR A 493 17.84 13.97 -15.06
CA THR A 493 16.41 14.03 -14.70
C THR A 493 16.17 13.22 -13.43
N ASP A 494 15.44 13.80 -12.47
CA ASP A 494 14.98 13.07 -11.28
C ASP A 494 13.77 12.19 -11.60
N LEU A 495 13.91 10.90 -11.33
CA LEU A 495 12.90 9.87 -11.51
C LEU A 495 12.36 9.33 -10.17
N SER A 496 12.75 9.93 -9.04
CA SER A 496 12.39 9.42 -7.70
C SER A 496 10.88 9.35 -7.47
N GLY A 497 10.12 10.26 -8.11
CA GLY A 497 8.65 10.30 -8.04
C GLY A 497 7.95 9.47 -9.12
N ASP A 498 8.68 8.89 -10.06
CA ASP A 498 8.10 8.22 -11.23
C ASP A 498 7.79 6.74 -10.94
N GLU A 499 6.51 6.37 -11.03
CA GLU A 499 6.10 4.98 -10.76
C GLU A 499 6.57 4.00 -11.83
N LEU A 500 6.63 4.38 -13.12
CA LEU A 500 7.16 3.53 -14.17
C LEU A 500 8.64 3.21 -13.89
N ALA A 501 9.40 4.22 -13.44
CA ALA A 501 10.80 4.07 -13.11
C ALA A 501 11.02 3.10 -11.93
N LYS A 502 10.30 3.33 -10.82
CA LYS A 502 10.42 2.53 -9.58
C LYS A 502 9.92 1.09 -9.73
N SER A 503 8.84 0.88 -10.49
CA SER A 503 8.17 -0.43 -10.59
C SER A 503 8.70 -1.31 -11.71
N HIS A 504 9.12 -0.73 -12.84
CA HIS A 504 9.52 -1.49 -14.03
C HIS A 504 10.91 -1.12 -14.54
N LEU A 505 11.16 0.15 -14.87
CA LEU A 505 12.36 0.54 -15.62
C LEU A 505 13.65 0.08 -14.95
N ARG A 506 13.76 0.22 -13.62
CA ARG A 506 14.93 -0.21 -12.86
C ARG A 506 15.27 -1.70 -12.99
N TYR A 507 14.29 -2.54 -13.33
CA TYR A 507 14.48 -3.97 -13.57
C TYR A 507 14.65 -4.31 -15.06
N MET A 508 14.57 -3.31 -15.94
CA MET A 508 14.54 -3.48 -17.39
C MET A 508 15.68 -2.77 -18.13
N VAL A 509 16.34 -1.78 -17.50
CA VAL A 509 17.54 -1.14 -18.09
C VAL A 509 18.57 -2.24 -18.34
N GLY A 510 19.05 -2.34 -19.58
CA GLY A 510 19.79 -3.51 -20.07
C GLY A 510 19.42 -3.75 -21.52
N GLY A 511 18.44 -4.60 -21.80
CA GLY A 511 17.99 -4.85 -23.18
C GLY A 511 19.09 -5.40 -24.12
N ARG A 512 18.76 -5.51 -25.41
CA ARG A 512 19.65 -6.05 -26.44
C ARG A 512 20.46 -4.96 -27.11
N SER A 513 21.69 -5.27 -27.48
CA SER A 513 22.54 -4.40 -28.29
C SER A 513 23.38 -5.23 -29.27
N ASN A 514 23.68 -4.65 -30.44
CA ASN A 514 24.45 -5.31 -31.51
C ASN A 514 25.92 -4.86 -31.51
N VAL A 515 26.50 -4.73 -30.31
CA VAL A 515 27.89 -4.29 -30.16
C VAL A 515 28.84 -5.37 -30.68
N LEU A 516 29.79 -5.02 -31.55
CA LEU A 516 30.80 -5.97 -32.01
C LEU A 516 31.84 -6.22 -30.92
N ASN A 517 32.36 -7.46 -30.86
CA ASN A 517 33.43 -7.87 -29.94
C ASN A 517 33.12 -7.61 -28.45
N GLU A 518 31.84 -7.68 -28.08
CA GLU A 518 31.41 -7.55 -26.69
C GLU A 518 31.68 -8.84 -25.91
N ARG A 519 32.36 -8.71 -24.78
CA ARG A 519 32.65 -9.78 -23.83
C ARG A 519 31.99 -9.48 -22.50
N LEU A 520 31.32 -10.48 -21.91
CA LEU A 520 30.54 -10.30 -20.68
C LEU A 520 31.29 -10.89 -19.50
N TYR A 521 31.51 -10.09 -18.46
CA TYR A 521 32.16 -10.51 -17.22
C TYR A 521 31.27 -10.22 -16.03
N MET A 522 31.16 -11.18 -15.12
CA MET A 522 30.52 -11.00 -13.83
C MET A 522 31.59 -10.88 -12.74
N PHE A 523 31.71 -9.69 -12.16
CA PHE A 523 32.63 -9.38 -11.08
C PHE A 523 31.95 -9.55 -9.73
N ARG A 524 32.70 -10.03 -8.74
CA ARG A 524 32.26 -10.15 -7.36
C ARG A 524 33.27 -9.47 -6.45
N PHE A 525 32.82 -8.54 -5.61
CA PHE A 525 33.68 -7.91 -4.63
C PHE A 525 32.97 -7.75 -3.28
N PRO A 526 33.71 -7.75 -2.16
CA PRO A 526 33.13 -7.44 -0.86
C PRO A 526 32.53 -6.03 -0.88
N GLU A 527 31.26 -5.92 -0.55
CA GLU A 527 30.55 -4.63 -0.56
C GLU A 527 31.10 -3.74 0.58
N ARG A 528 31.65 -2.58 0.23
CA ARG A 528 32.21 -1.59 1.16
C ARG A 528 31.93 -0.18 0.62
N PRO A 529 31.86 0.86 1.47
CA PRO A 529 31.74 2.23 1.01
C PRO A 529 32.81 2.56 -0.04
N GLY A 530 32.40 3.03 -1.21
CA GLY A 530 33.30 3.34 -2.34
C GLY A 530 33.81 2.13 -3.12
N ALA A 531 33.32 0.90 -2.88
CA ALA A 531 33.77 -0.29 -3.62
C ALA A 531 33.50 -0.17 -5.13
N LEU A 532 32.29 0.26 -5.51
CA LEU A 532 31.95 0.51 -6.92
C LEU A 532 32.81 1.60 -7.54
N GLU A 533 33.07 2.69 -6.82
CA GLU A 533 33.94 3.77 -7.29
C GLU A 533 35.35 3.23 -7.55
N ARG A 534 35.92 2.51 -6.58
CA ARG A 534 37.24 1.89 -6.72
C ARG A 534 37.26 0.93 -7.90
N PHE A 535 36.21 0.13 -8.10
CA PHE A 535 36.08 -0.75 -9.25
C PHE A 535 36.14 0.03 -10.57
N LEU A 536 35.31 1.07 -10.72
CA LEU A 536 35.25 1.88 -11.93
C LEU A 536 36.52 2.70 -12.19
N ARG A 537 37.22 3.16 -11.16
CA ARG A 537 38.55 3.79 -11.31
C ARG A 537 39.64 2.80 -11.70
N THR A 538 39.51 1.54 -11.28
CA THR A 538 40.51 0.51 -11.60
C THR A 538 40.33 -0.01 -13.03
N LEU A 539 39.08 -0.03 -13.54
CA LEU A 539 38.80 -0.34 -14.93
C LEU A 539 39.49 0.71 -15.83
N ARG A 540 40.55 0.31 -16.55
CA ARG A 540 41.39 1.24 -17.33
C ARG A 540 40.60 1.90 -18.47
N PRO A 541 40.93 3.13 -18.87
CA PRO A 541 40.29 3.84 -19.99
C PRO A 541 40.47 3.19 -21.38
N LYS A 542 41.30 2.15 -21.52
CA LYS A 542 41.61 1.55 -22.83
C LYS A 542 40.40 0.82 -23.45
N TYR A 543 39.57 0.17 -22.62
CA TYR A 543 38.46 -0.64 -23.09
C TYR A 543 37.12 0.06 -22.81
N ASN A 544 36.29 0.17 -23.84
CA ASN A 544 34.95 0.74 -23.71
C ASN A 544 34.01 -0.26 -23.03
N ILE A 545 33.08 0.27 -22.22
CA ILE A 545 32.05 -0.51 -21.55
C ILE A 545 30.78 -0.45 -22.41
N SER A 546 30.17 -1.59 -22.72
CA SER A 546 28.90 -1.69 -23.46
C SER A 546 27.70 -2.05 -22.59
N LEU A 547 27.94 -2.54 -21.38
CA LEU A 547 26.92 -2.91 -20.41
C LEU A 547 27.51 -2.71 -19.01
N PHE A 548 26.71 -2.13 -18.12
CA PHE A 548 27.05 -2.07 -16.71
C PHE A 548 25.80 -2.28 -15.88
N GLN A 549 25.82 -3.25 -14.98
CA GLN A 549 24.73 -3.49 -14.05
C GLN A 549 25.30 -3.70 -12.65
N TYR A 550 24.88 -2.84 -11.73
CA TYR A 550 25.20 -2.94 -10.33
C TYR A 550 23.95 -2.59 -9.52
N ARG A 551 23.66 -3.41 -8.51
CA ARG A 551 22.65 -3.10 -7.52
C ARG A 551 23.03 -3.66 -6.16
N ASN A 552 23.00 -2.81 -5.16
CA ASN A 552 23.24 -3.20 -3.79
C ASN A 552 21.94 -3.68 -3.15
N TYR A 553 21.80 -5.00 -2.98
CA TYR A 553 20.66 -5.63 -2.30
C TYR A 553 20.89 -5.83 -0.79
N GLY A 554 21.91 -5.19 -0.20
CA GLY A 554 22.29 -5.39 1.20
C GLY A 554 22.96 -6.75 1.48
N GLY A 555 23.47 -7.42 0.44
CA GLY A 555 24.30 -8.61 0.58
C GLY A 555 25.78 -8.28 0.80
N ASP A 556 26.53 -9.20 1.40
CA ASP A 556 27.97 -9.01 1.69
C ASP A 556 28.87 -8.97 0.43
N ILE A 557 28.32 -9.40 -0.71
CA ILE A 557 29.02 -9.48 -1.99
C ILE A 557 28.27 -8.61 -3.01
N GLY A 558 28.91 -7.53 -3.43
CA GLY A 558 28.50 -6.76 -4.59
C GLY A 558 28.74 -7.59 -5.85
N GLN A 559 27.71 -7.70 -6.70
CA GLN A 559 27.81 -8.32 -8.01
C GLN A 559 27.68 -7.24 -9.07
N VAL A 560 28.66 -7.18 -9.96
CA VAL A 560 28.64 -6.28 -11.11
C VAL A 560 28.69 -7.11 -12.37
N LEU A 561 27.75 -6.87 -13.28
CA LEU A 561 27.80 -7.41 -14.62
C LEU A 561 28.31 -6.33 -15.58
N THR A 562 29.39 -6.60 -16.28
CA THR A 562 30.04 -5.64 -17.19
C THR A 562 30.23 -6.25 -18.57
N GLY A 563 29.73 -5.56 -19.60
CA GLY A 563 30.09 -5.80 -21.00
C GLY A 563 31.27 -4.93 -21.38
N ILE A 564 32.33 -5.54 -21.92
CA ILE A 564 33.57 -4.87 -22.33
C ILE A 564 33.77 -5.10 -23.83
N LEU A 565 33.99 -4.04 -24.59
CA LEU A 565 34.40 -4.17 -25.99
C LEU A 565 35.87 -4.53 -26.05
N CYS A 566 36.16 -5.74 -26.54
CA CYS A 566 37.52 -6.24 -26.64
C CYS A 566 37.65 -7.16 -27.87
N PRO A 567 38.34 -6.71 -28.94
CA PRO A 567 38.69 -7.53 -30.09
C PRO A 567 39.41 -8.82 -29.69
N ASP A 568 39.26 -9.87 -30.52
CA ASP A 568 39.77 -11.21 -30.22
C ASP A 568 41.29 -11.27 -30.02
N ASP A 569 42.04 -10.39 -30.68
CA ASP A 569 43.50 -10.27 -30.56
C ASP A 569 43.96 -9.59 -29.26
N GLU A 570 43.09 -8.83 -28.59
CA GLU A 570 43.40 -8.13 -27.32
C GLU A 570 42.99 -8.91 -26.06
N VAL A 571 42.31 -10.06 -26.20
CA VAL A 571 41.74 -10.83 -25.08
C VAL A 571 42.80 -11.26 -24.06
N SER A 572 43.98 -11.66 -24.54
CA SER A 572 45.07 -12.09 -23.66
C SER A 572 45.58 -10.94 -22.78
N GLU A 573 45.56 -9.71 -23.30
CA GLU A 573 45.90 -8.51 -22.55
C GLU A 573 44.80 -8.17 -21.54
N LEU A 574 43.53 -8.23 -21.97
CA LEU A 574 42.38 -8.03 -21.09
C LEU A 574 42.40 -9.02 -19.92
N GLN A 575 42.61 -10.31 -20.16
CA GLN A 575 42.66 -11.32 -19.09
C GLN A 575 43.82 -11.10 -18.11
N ARG A 576 44.97 -10.63 -18.60
CA ARG A 576 46.10 -10.24 -17.72
C ARG A 576 45.70 -9.07 -16.84
N PHE A 577 45.07 -8.07 -17.43
CA PHE A 577 44.57 -6.90 -16.72
C PHE A 577 43.50 -7.27 -15.67
N LEU A 578 42.52 -8.11 -16.01
CA LEU A 578 41.51 -8.57 -15.06
C LEU A 578 42.12 -9.34 -13.87
N LYS A 579 43.22 -10.07 -14.08
CA LYS A 579 43.99 -10.70 -12.99
C LYS A 579 44.72 -9.68 -12.12
N GLU A 580 45.29 -8.62 -12.71
CA GLU A 580 45.97 -7.54 -11.98
C GLU A 580 45.01 -6.71 -11.12
N ILE A 581 43.77 -6.51 -11.57
CA ILE A 581 42.72 -5.81 -10.79
C ILE A 581 42.44 -6.52 -9.45
N GLY A 582 42.58 -7.85 -9.40
CA GLY A 582 42.47 -8.62 -8.17
C GLY A 582 41.05 -8.88 -7.65
N TYR A 583 40.01 -8.54 -8.42
CA TYR A 583 38.63 -8.92 -8.10
C TYR A 583 38.29 -10.28 -8.73
N PRO A 584 37.62 -11.19 -8.00
CA PRO A 584 37.04 -12.40 -8.59
C PRO A 584 36.09 -12.06 -9.75
N TRP A 585 36.25 -12.77 -10.87
CA TRP A 585 35.41 -12.61 -12.05
C TRP A 585 35.10 -13.96 -12.70
N GLU A 586 33.98 -14.00 -13.42
CA GLU A 586 33.53 -15.12 -14.24
C GLU A 586 33.28 -14.63 -15.66
N ASP A 587 33.84 -15.32 -16.66
CA ASP A 587 33.57 -15.02 -18.08
C ASP A 587 32.22 -15.63 -18.46
N CYS A 588 31.25 -14.77 -18.75
CA CYS A 588 29.90 -15.13 -19.13
C CYS A 588 29.62 -14.90 -20.62
N THR A 589 30.66 -14.64 -21.44
CA THR A 589 30.53 -14.31 -22.87
C THR A 589 29.81 -15.40 -23.65
N GLU A 590 30.06 -16.67 -23.31
CA GLU A 590 29.43 -17.82 -23.97
C GLU A 590 28.09 -18.25 -23.35
N SER A 591 27.60 -17.54 -22.32
CA SER A 591 26.34 -17.88 -21.65
C SER A 591 25.15 -17.83 -22.61
N ALA A 592 24.36 -18.91 -22.62
CA ALA A 592 23.11 -18.96 -23.37
C ALA A 592 22.13 -17.85 -22.95
N VAL A 593 22.13 -17.46 -21.66
CA VAL A 593 21.29 -16.40 -21.13
C VAL A 593 21.69 -15.05 -21.73
N PHE A 594 22.99 -14.74 -21.77
CA PHE A 594 23.51 -13.52 -22.37
C PHE A 594 23.15 -13.43 -23.86
N LYS A 595 23.44 -14.48 -24.62
CA LYS A 595 23.14 -14.57 -26.05
C LYS A 595 21.64 -14.45 -26.35
N THR A 596 20.79 -14.99 -25.48
CA THR A 596 19.34 -14.97 -25.69
C THR A 596 18.71 -13.61 -25.35
N PHE A 597 19.12 -12.96 -24.26
CA PHE A 597 18.40 -11.79 -23.75
C PHE A 597 19.11 -10.45 -23.97
N LEU A 598 20.43 -10.44 -24.19
CA LEU A 598 21.23 -9.21 -24.25
C LEU A 598 21.96 -9.01 -25.59
N ARG A 599 22.02 -10.04 -26.45
CA ARG A 599 22.55 -9.95 -27.81
C ARG A 599 21.42 -9.88 -28.84
N VAL A 600 21.69 -9.22 -29.96
CA VAL A 600 20.82 -9.19 -31.16
C VAL A 600 21.13 -10.38 -32.05
#